data_AF-A0A971KQ77-F1
#
_entry.id   AF-A0A971KQ77-F1
#
_cell.length_a   1.000
_cell.length_b   1.000
_cell.length_c   1.000
_cell.angle_alpha   90.00
_cell.angle_beta   90.00
_cell.angle_gamma   90.00
#
_symmetry.space_group_name_H-M   'P 1'
#
loop_
_entity.id
_entity.type
_entity.pdbx_description
1 polymer ?
#
loop_
_entity_poly.entity_id
_entity_poly.type
_entity_poly.pdbx_seq_one_letter_code
_entity_poly.pdbx_strand_id
1 'polypeptide(L)'
;MIKIDKRKNYYLTIDTETANGLDDSLVYDIGGAIHDKKGRVYETFSFVIYEIFVGMKDLMQTAYYAEKIPIYEVDLQAGSRKMVRYNTARKHIANLCKKYNVRAIIAHNARFDYRATNTTQRYLTCSKYRYFLPYGIEVWDTLKMVKSTVAKQKSYLRWCEKNGFMVSKNRPRMTAEILYKYMINDIDYKESHTGLEDVLIEKEIFVWCVRQKKKMDKKLWA
;
A
#
# COMPACT_ATOMS: atom_id res chain seq x y z
N MET A 1 -8.67 -14.49 -20.45
CA MET A 1 -7.61 -14.49 -19.41
C MET A 1 -6.33 -13.92 -19.99
N ILE A 2 -5.67 -12.98 -19.30
CA ILE A 2 -4.35 -12.49 -19.71
C ILE A 2 -3.33 -13.62 -19.53
N LYS A 3 -2.60 -13.98 -20.59
CA LYS A 3 -1.52 -14.97 -20.53
C LYS A 3 -0.33 -14.38 -19.77
N ILE A 4 0.10 -15.05 -18.69
CA ILE A 4 1.23 -14.62 -17.86
C ILE A 4 2.54 -14.87 -18.62
N ASP A 5 3.33 -13.81 -18.81
CA ASP A 5 4.64 -13.90 -19.47
C ASP A 5 5.72 -14.18 -18.42
N LYS A 6 6.17 -15.44 -18.36
CA LYS A 6 7.16 -15.92 -17.39
C LYS A 6 8.55 -15.27 -17.50
N ARG A 7 8.83 -14.51 -18.56
CA ARG A 7 10.09 -13.77 -18.74
C ARG A 7 10.10 -12.43 -17.99
N LYS A 8 8.94 -11.98 -17.50
CA LYS A 8 8.78 -10.73 -16.76
C LYS A 8 8.83 -10.98 -15.26
N ASN A 9 9.29 -9.98 -14.52
CA ASN A 9 9.08 -9.92 -13.08
C ASN A 9 7.73 -9.24 -12.81
N TYR A 10 6.94 -9.86 -11.95
CA TYR A 10 5.70 -9.31 -11.42
C TYR A 10 5.87 -8.92 -9.96
N TYR A 11 5.16 -7.88 -9.56
CA TYR A 11 5.16 -7.31 -8.23
C TYR A 11 3.72 -7.17 -7.76
N LEU A 12 3.52 -7.27 -6.45
CA LEU A 12 2.25 -6.96 -5.81
C LEU A 12 2.46 -5.72 -4.95
N THR A 13 1.81 -4.61 -5.28
CA THR A 13 1.71 -3.47 -4.35
C THR A 13 0.47 -3.65 -3.50
N ILE A 14 0.57 -3.39 -2.20
CA ILE A 14 -0.54 -3.37 -1.25
C ILE A 14 -0.50 -2.08 -0.46
N ASP A 15 -1.67 -1.67 0.01
CA ASP A 15 -1.84 -0.61 1.01
C ASP A 15 -2.98 -1.02 1.96
N THR A 16 -2.90 -0.55 3.21
CA THR A 16 -3.88 -0.89 4.25
C THR A 16 -4.40 0.33 4.99
N GLU A 17 -5.71 0.38 5.14
CA GLU A 17 -6.35 1.27 6.10
C GLU A 17 -6.63 0.53 7.40
N THR A 18 -6.33 1.17 8.52
CA THR A 18 -6.38 0.54 9.84
C THR A 18 -7.24 1.32 10.82
N ALA A 19 -7.93 0.58 11.68
CA ALA A 19 -8.61 1.08 12.85
C ALA A 19 -7.73 0.87 14.10
N ASN A 20 -8.20 1.38 15.24
CA ASN A 20 -7.48 1.38 16.54
C ASN A 20 -6.25 2.31 16.57
N GLY A 21 -5.39 2.18 17.58
CA GLY A 21 -4.15 2.95 17.70
C GLY A 21 -3.04 2.47 16.74
N LEU A 22 -2.05 3.33 16.50
CA LEU A 22 -0.92 3.04 15.60
C LEU A 22 -0.11 1.80 16.01
N ASP A 23 0.01 1.56 17.33
CA ASP A 23 0.77 0.44 17.87
C ASP A 23 -0.01 -0.90 17.80
N ASP A 24 -1.33 -0.85 17.80
CA ASP A 24 -2.25 -2.01 17.79
C ASP A 24 -3.24 -1.94 16.62
N SER A 25 -2.74 -1.56 15.44
CA SER A 25 -3.53 -1.34 14.24
C SER A 25 -4.26 -2.60 13.77
N LEU A 26 -5.55 -2.45 13.48
CA LEU A 26 -6.42 -3.51 12.95
C LEU A 26 -6.92 -3.14 11.55
N VAL A 27 -6.58 -3.97 10.57
CA VAL A 27 -6.81 -3.67 9.15
C VAL A 27 -8.28 -3.87 8.79
N TYR A 28 -8.94 -2.80 8.33
CA TYR A 28 -10.34 -2.84 7.88
C TYR A 28 -10.50 -2.71 6.36
N ASP A 29 -9.50 -2.17 5.64
CA ASP A 29 -9.42 -2.18 4.17
C ASP A 29 -8.02 -2.64 3.72
N ILE A 30 -7.98 -3.43 2.64
CA ILE A 30 -6.76 -3.84 1.95
C ILE A 30 -6.96 -3.68 0.45
N GLY A 31 -6.18 -2.77 -0.14
CA GLY A 31 -6.05 -2.65 -1.58
C GLY A 31 -4.84 -3.42 -2.10
N GLY A 32 -4.87 -3.78 -3.39
CA GLY A 32 -3.66 -4.25 -4.04
C GLY A 32 -3.73 -4.38 -5.55
N ALA A 33 -2.56 -4.36 -6.17
CA ALA A 33 -2.40 -4.43 -7.62
C ALA A 33 -1.19 -5.28 -8.01
N ILE A 34 -1.42 -6.22 -8.94
CA ILE A 34 -0.35 -6.93 -9.63
C ILE A 34 0.11 -6.07 -10.80
N HIS A 35 1.39 -5.74 -10.85
CA HIS A 35 1.98 -4.96 -11.92
C HIS A 35 3.39 -5.42 -12.30
N ASP A 36 3.87 -4.96 -13.46
CA ASP A 36 5.27 -5.14 -13.85
C ASP A 36 6.12 -3.89 -13.53
N LYS A 37 7.42 -3.97 -13.81
CA LYS A 37 8.38 -2.87 -13.61
C LYS A 37 8.10 -1.61 -14.45
N LYS A 38 7.23 -1.69 -15.45
CA LYS A 38 6.81 -0.56 -16.27
C LYS A 38 5.51 0.07 -15.77
N GLY A 39 4.89 -0.50 -14.73
CA GLY A 39 3.64 0.00 -14.15
C GLY A 39 2.39 -0.51 -14.84
N ARG A 40 2.49 -1.47 -15.76
CA ARG A 40 1.31 -2.10 -16.36
C ARG A 40 0.63 -2.96 -15.30
N VAL A 41 -0.64 -2.66 -15.03
CA VAL A 41 -1.48 -3.41 -14.08
C VAL A 41 -2.11 -4.60 -14.79
N TYR A 42 -2.14 -5.75 -14.11
CA TYR A 42 -2.68 -7.02 -14.61
C TYR A 42 -3.90 -7.49 -13.83
N GLU A 43 -3.96 -7.18 -12.54
CA GLU A 43 -5.05 -7.57 -11.65
C GLU A 43 -5.07 -6.61 -10.46
N THR A 44 -6.26 -6.23 -10.00
CA THR A 44 -6.48 -5.40 -8.81
C THR A 44 -7.46 -6.09 -7.89
N PHE A 45 -7.39 -5.74 -6.61
CA PHE A 45 -8.41 -6.09 -5.63
C PHE A 45 -8.55 -4.96 -4.61
N SER A 46 -9.74 -4.84 -4.05
CA SER A 46 -10.03 -3.94 -2.93
C SER A 46 -10.97 -4.65 -1.97
N PHE A 47 -10.53 -4.82 -0.73
CA PHE A 47 -11.20 -5.68 0.24
C PHE A 47 -11.52 -4.95 1.53
N VAL A 48 -12.80 -4.90 1.87
CA VAL A 48 -13.25 -4.52 3.21
C VAL A 48 -13.26 -5.76 4.10
N ILE A 49 -12.60 -5.69 5.25
CA ILE A 49 -12.45 -6.82 6.18
C ILE A 49 -13.66 -6.88 7.13
N TYR A 50 -14.48 -7.92 6.97
CA TYR A 50 -15.72 -8.11 7.73
C TYR A 50 -15.49 -8.08 9.24
N GLU A 51 -14.47 -8.79 9.73
CA GLU A 51 -14.21 -8.95 11.16
C GLU A 51 -13.96 -7.61 11.87
N ILE A 52 -13.38 -6.63 11.17
CA ILE A 52 -13.09 -5.30 11.74
C ILE A 52 -14.22 -4.33 11.40
N PHE A 53 -14.56 -4.19 10.12
CA PHE A 53 -15.54 -3.20 9.67
C PHE A 53 -16.94 -3.43 10.23
N VAL A 54 -17.39 -4.68 10.27
CA VAL A 54 -18.72 -5.08 10.78
C VAL A 54 -18.63 -5.71 12.15
N GLY A 55 -17.61 -6.54 12.39
CA GLY A 55 -17.44 -7.26 13.65
C GLY A 55 -17.00 -6.38 14.83
N MET A 56 -16.45 -5.20 14.57
CA MET A 56 -16.01 -4.24 15.61
C MET A 56 -16.60 -2.84 15.35
N LYS A 57 -17.93 -2.75 15.23
CA LYS A 57 -18.62 -1.48 14.93
C LYS A 57 -18.24 -0.35 15.88
N ASP A 58 -18.11 -0.62 17.18
CA ASP A 58 -17.78 0.42 18.17
C ASP A 58 -16.42 1.07 17.89
N LEU A 59 -15.45 0.27 17.41
CA LEU A 59 -14.13 0.77 17.00
C LEU A 59 -14.25 1.66 15.74
N MET A 60 -15.10 1.26 14.81
CA MET A 60 -15.36 1.98 13.56
C MET A 60 -16.23 3.23 13.76
N GLN A 61 -16.90 3.39 14.90
CA GLN A 61 -17.74 4.55 15.20
C GLN A 61 -16.97 5.73 15.82
N THR A 62 -15.67 5.59 16.07
CA THR A 62 -14.87 6.73 16.52
C THR A 62 -14.86 7.84 15.45
N ALA A 63 -14.75 9.10 15.90
CA ALA A 63 -14.98 10.29 15.06
C ALA A 63 -14.18 10.32 13.75
N TYR A 64 -12.97 9.73 13.75
CA TYR A 64 -12.12 9.67 12.58
C TYR A 64 -12.64 8.74 11.46
N TYR A 65 -13.35 7.65 11.81
CA TYR A 65 -13.85 6.67 10.83
C TYR A 65 -15.33 6.87 10.48
N ALA A 66 -16.10 7.54 11.35
CA ALA A 66 -17.52 7.79 11.14
C ALA A 66 -17.82 8.50 9.81
N GLU A 67 -16.94 9.41 9.38
CA GLU A 67 -17.06 10.13 8.10
C GLU A 67 -16.75 9.26 6.88
N LYS A 68 -15.90 8.23 7.04
CA LYS A 68 -15.52 7.32 5.94
C LYS A 68 -16.55 6.21 5.71
N ILE A 69 -17.28 5.77 6.74
CA ILE A 69 -18.23 4.64 6.66
C ILE A 69 -19.23 4.78 5.50
N PRO A 70 -19.91 5.92 5.29
CA PRO A 70 -20.87 6.06 4.19
C PRO A 70 -20.25 5.84 2.81
N ILE A 71 -19.00 6.24 2.62
CA ILE A 71 -18.26 6.05 1.35
C ILE A 71 -18.05 4.54 1.12
N TYR A 72 -17.63 3.80 2.15
CA TYR A 72 -17.46 2.35 2.07
C TYR A 72 -18.77 1.63 1.76
N GLU A 73 -19.90 2.06 2.33
CA GLU A 73 -21.21 1.46 2.04
C GLU A 73 -21.62 1.65 0.57
N VAL A 74 -21.40 2.85 0.02
CA VAL A 74 -21.63 3.15 -1.40
C VAL A 74 -20.73 2.29 -2.29
N ASP A 75 -19.43 2.21 -1.97
CA ASP A 75 -18.46 1.40 -2.72
C ASP A 75 -18.80 -0.10 -2.72
N LEU A 76 -19.29 -0.62 -1.58
CA LEU A 76 -19.72 -2.00 -1.44
C LEU A 76 -20.98 -2.29 -2.26
N GLN A 77 -21.93 -1.35 -2.32
CA GLN A 77 -23.13 -1.46 -3.15
C GLN A 77 -22.80 -1.37 -4.65
N ALA A 78 -21.87 -0.49 -5.02
CA ALA A 78 -21.38 -0.35 -6.39
C ALA A 78 -20.51 -1.53 -6.85
N GLY A 79 -19.99 -2.32 -5.91
CA GLY A 79 -19.09 -3.45 -6.17
C GLY A 79 -17.66 -3.02 -6.52
N SER A 80 -17.30 -1.75 -6.30
CA SER A 80 -15.92 -1.26 -6.43
C SER A 80 -15.01 -1.84 -5.33
N ARG A 81 -15.59 -2.14 -4.16
CA ARG A 81 -14.97 -2.91 -3.08
C ARG A 81 -15.74 -4.20 -2.82
N LYS A 82 -15.03 -5.21 -2.32
CA LYS A 82 -15.65 -6.47 -1.91
C LYS A 82 -15.44 -6.72 -0.42
N MET A 83 -16.52 -6.89 0.32
CA MET A 83 -16.45 -7.35 1.70
C MET A 83 -16.03 -8.83 1.74
N VAL A 84 -14.99 -9.13 2.51
CA VAL A 84 -14.45 -10.48 2.67
C VAL A 84 -14.02 -10.72 4.12
N ARG A 85 -13.89 -12.00 4.49
CA ARG A 85 -13.20 -12.37 5.73
C ARG A 85 -11.70 -12.15 5.60
N TYR A 86 -11.03 -11.85 6.71
CA TYR A 86 -9.58 -11.61 6.73
C TYR A 86 -8.77 -12.80 6.15
N ASN A 87 -9.16 -14.02 6.50
CA ASN A 87 -8.55 -15.23 5.95
C ASN A 87 -8.79 -15.39 4.44
N THR A 88 -9.89 -14.88 3.91
CA THR A 88 -10.17 -14.88 2.47
C THR A 88 -9.24 -13.92 1.74
N ALA A 89 -9.05 -12.69 2.26
CA ALA A 89 -8.08 -11.74 1.74
C ALA A 89 -6.66 -12.33 1.75
N ARG A 90 -6.25 -12.95 2.87
CA ARG A 90 -4.95 -13.62 3.00
C ARG A 90 -4.73 -14.70 1.94
N LYS A 91 -5.70 -15.60 1.76
CA LYS A 91 -5.64 -16.66 0.74
C LYS A 91 -5.62 -16.10 -0.67
N HIS A 92 -6.40 -15.04 -0.93
CA HIS A 92 -6.43 -14.37 -2.22
C HIS A 92 -5.04 -13.81 -2.59
N ILE A 93 -4.42 -13.06 -1.68
CA ILE A 93 -3.08 -12.51 -1.86
C ILE A 93 -2.04 -13.62 -2.06
N ALA A 94 -2.07 -14.67 -1.24
CA ALA A 94 -1.15 -15.81 -1.41
C ALA A 94 -1.32 -16.50 -2.78
N ASN A 95 -2.56 -16.65 -3.25
CA ASN A 95 -2.87 -17.23 -4.55
C ASN A 95 -2.41 -16.33 -5.70
N LEU A 96 -2.57 -15.00 -5.59
CA LEU A 96 -2.04 -14.04 -6.57
C LEU A 96 -0.51 -14.13 -6.64
N CYS A 97 0.15 -14.14 -5.49
CA CYS A 97 1.60 -14.28 -5.42
C CYS A 97 2.10 -15.55 -6.11
N LYS A 98 1.42 -16.68 -5.90
CA LYS A 98 1.72 -17.94 -6.59
C LYS A 98 1.42 -17.88 -8.09
N LYS A 99 0.25 -17.36 -8.47
CA LYS A 99 -0.21 -17.25 -9.87
C LYS A 99 0.77 -16.48 -10.74
N TYR A 100 1.26 -15.34 -10.25
CA TYR A 100 2.17 -14.47 -11.00
C TYR A 100 3.64 -14.70 -10.72
N ASN A 101 3.98 -15.65 -9.83
CA ASN A 101 5.34 -15.83 -9.31
C ASN A 101 5.93 -14.49 -8.87
N VAL A 102 5.22 -13.81 -7.95
CA VAL A 102 5.53 -12.46 -7.51
C VAL A 102 6.95 -12.41 -6.95
N ARG A 103 7.74 -11.49 -7.47
CA ARG A 103 9.13 -11.28 -7.06
C ARG A 103 9.24 -10.62 -5.70
N ALA A 104 8.41 -9.61 -5.46
CA ALA A 104 8.37 -8.87 -4.21
C ALA A 104 6.99 -8.26 -3.99
N ILE A 105 6.61 -8.15 -2.73
CA ILE A 105 5.45 -7.38 -2.26
C ILE A 105 5.95 -5.98 -1.93
N ILE A 106 5.24 -4.96 -2.35
CA ILE A 106 5.64 -3.56 -2.27
C ILE A 106 4.59 -2.81 -1.43
N ALA A 107 5.06 -1.91 -0.58
CA ALA A 107 4.22 -0.88 0.04
C ALA A 107 5.08 0.39 0.27
N HIS A 108 4.46 1.56 0.43
CA HIS A 108 5.14 2.77 0.84
C HIS A 108 5.17 2.85 2.36
N ASN A 109 6.36 3.06 2.94
CA ASN A 109 6.52 2.90 4.38
C ASN A 109 6.08 1.49 4.86
N ALA A 110 6.45 0.47 4.08
CA ALA A 110 5.98 -0.91 4.18
C ALA A 110 6.07 -1.58 5.57
N ARG A 111 6.83 -0.99 6.50
CA ARG A 111 6.86 -1.43 7.90
C ARG A 111 5.49 -1.32 8.56
N PHE A 112 4.70 -0.32 8.19
CA PHE A 112 3.36 -0.09 8.72
C PHE A 112 2.42 -1.23 8.30
N ASP A 113 2.22 -1.44 6.99
CA ASP A 113 1.34 -2.49 6.45
C ASP A 113 1.75 -3.89 6.92
N TYR A 114 3.06 -4.15 6.92
CA TYR A 114 3.59 -5.42 7.42
C TYR A 114 3.23 -5.65 8.89
N ARG A 115 3.28 -4.60 9.73
CA ARG A 115 2.89 -4.69 11.14
C ARG A 115 1.39 -4.83 11.28
N ALA A 116 0.61 -3.93 10.69
CA ALA A 116 -0.84 -3.91 10.78
C ALA A 116 -1.47 -5.25 10.36
N THR A 117 -1.02 -5.80 9.24
CA THR A 117 -1.51 -7.10 8.77
C THR A 117 -1.15 -8.25 9.73
N ASN A 118 0.08 -8.28 10.25
CA ASN A 118 0.46 -9.32 11.22
C ASN A 118 -0.24 -9.15 12.58
N THR A 119 -0.45 -7.91 13.04
CA THR A 119 -1.22 -7.61 14.26
C THR A 119 -2.65 -8.11 14.12
N THR A 120 -3.32 -7.77 13.01
CA THR A 120 -4.67 -8.25 12.70
C THR A 120 -4.74 -9.78 12.65
N GLN A 121 -3.77 -10.42 11.98
CA GLN A 121 -3.68 -11.88 11.88
C GLN A 121 -3.58 -12.55 13.26
N ARG A 122 -2.76 -11.98 14.14
CA ARG A 122 -2.56 -12.50 15.50
C ARG A 122 -3.77 -12.25 16.37
N TYR A 123 -4.36 -11.07 16.28
CA TYR A 123 -5.55 -10.71 17.03
C TYR A 123 -6.71 -11.66 16.70
N LEU A 124 -7.07 -11.77 15.41
CA LEU A 124 -8.23 -12.56 14.96
C LEU A 124 -8.06 -14.07 15.16
N THR A 125 -6.83 -14.56 15.33
CA THR A 125 -6.57 -16.00 15.48
C THR A 125 -6.01 -16.38 16.83
N CYS A 126 -6.05 -15.47 17.80
CA CYS A 126 -5.45 -15.66 19.13
C CYS A 126 -4.00 -16.18 19.01
N SER A 127 -3.24 -15.60 18.09
CA SER A 127 -1.87 -15.98 17.74
C SER A 127 -1.64 -17.40 17.22
N LYS A 128 -2.70 -18.17 16.89
CA LYS A 128 -2.57 -19.46 16.20
C LYS A 128 -1.84 -19.32 14.87
N TYR A 129 -2.09 -18.23 14.15
CA TYR A 129 -1.33 -17.84 12.97
C TYR A 129 -0.74 -16.44 13.19
N ARG A 130 0.52 -16.26 12.80
CA ARG A 130 1.29 -15.04 13.12
C ARG A 130 1.56 -14.13 11.93
N TYR A 131 1.57 -14.69 10.72
CA TYR A 131 2.00 -13.99 9.52
C TYR A 131 0.87 -13.91 8.50
N PHE A 132 0.63 -12.70 7.99
CA PHE A 132 -0.35 -12.47 6.95
C PHE A 132 0.22 -12.73 5.56
N LEU A 133 1.35 -12.08 5.22
CA LEU A 133 1.99 -12.22 3.92
C LEU A 133 2.59 -13.63 3.71
N PRO A 134 2.64 -14.12 2.46
CA PRO A 134 3.21 -15.42 2.15
C PRO A 134 4.71 -15.49 2.50
N TYR A 135 5.13 -16.64 3.03
CA TYR A 135 6.53 -16.90 3.35
C TYR A 135 7.40 -16.93 2.09
N GLY A 136 8.66 -16.48 2.21
CA GLY A 136 9.67 -16.56 1.16
C GLY A 136 9.61 -15.47 0.09
N ILE A 137 8.63 -14.55 0.16
CA ILE A 137 8.56 -13.40 -0.75
C ILE A 137 9.15 -12.18 -0.06
N GLU A 138 10.06 -11.49 -0.75
CA GLU A 138 10.64 -10.25 -0.22
C GLU A 138 9.58 -9.16 -0.11
N VAL A 139 9.63 -8.38 0.97
CA VAL A 139 8.86 -7.14 1.10
C VAL A 139 9.78 -5.97 0.79
N TRP A 140 9.38 -5.12 -0.14
CA TRP A 140 10.10 -3.92 -0.54
C TRP A 140 9.36 -2.66 -0.08
N ASP A 141 10.12 -1.65 0.32
CA ASP A 141 9.63 -0.38 0.82
C ASP A 141 9.99 0.74 -0.17
N THR A 142 8.98 1.32 -0.82
CA THR A 142 9.20 2.41 -1.79
C THR A 142 9.75 3.67 -1.12
N LEU A 143 9.50 3.89 0.17
CA LEU A 143 10.09 5.01 0.92
C LEU A 143 11.63 4.87 1.02
N LYS A 144 12.14 3.65 1.22
CA LYS A 144 13.60 3.39 1.17
C LYS A 144 14.17 3.61 -0.24
N MET A 145 13.43 3.21 -1.27
CA MET A 145 13.83 3.41 -2.66
C MET A 145 13.89 4.91 -3.01
N VAL A 146 12.89 5.69 -2.60
CA VAL A 146 12.81 7.15 -2.76
C VAL A 146 13.98 7.83 -2.05
N LYS A 147 14.24 7.48 -0.79
CA LYS A 147 15.40 7.98 -0.01
C LYS A 147 16.72 7.73 -0.74
N SER A 148 16.85 6.58 -1.39
CA SER A 148 18.06 6.22 -2.13
C SER A 148 18.21 6.95 -3.46
N THR A 149 17.11 7.46 -4.04
CA THR A 149 17.05 7.94 -5.42
C THR A 149 16.47 9.36 -5.53
N VAL A 150 15.16 9.47 -5.61
CA VAL A 150 14.37 10.69 -5.85
C VAL A 150 14.71 11.80 -4.86
N ALA A 151 14.77 11.47 -3.57
CA ALA A 151 14.97 12.46 -2.51
C ALA A 151 16.32 13.18 -2.60
N LYS A 152 17.27 12.64 -3.38
CA LYS A 152 18.59 13.23 -3.63
C LYS A 152 18.63 14.12 -4.88
N GLN A 153 17.54 14.18 -5.65
CA GLN A 153 17.50 14.98 -6.88
C GLN A 153 17.33 16.46 -6.54
N LYS A 154 18.19 17.32 -7.10
CA LYS A 154 18.11 18.78 -6.92
C LYS A 154 16.76 19.36 -7.35
N SER A 155 16.15 18.80 -8.39
CA SER A 155 14.83 19.21 -8.88
C SER A 155 13.74 18.99 -7.84
N TYR A 156 13.71 17.81 -7.22
CA TYR A 156 12.73 17.49 -6.17
C TYR A 156 12.95 18.34 -4.92
N LEU A 157 14.21 18.50 -4.48
CA LEU A 157 14.55 19.34 -3.33
C LEU A 157 14.10 20.79 -3.51
N ARG A 158 14.39 21.41 -4.67
CA ARG A 158 13.96 22.78 -4.98
C ARG A 158 12.44 22.90 -5.06
N TRP A 159 11.77 21.90 -5.63
CA TRP A 159 10.32 21.88 -5.70
C TRP A 159 9.70 21.78 -4.30
N CYS A 160 10.24 20.94 -3.41
CA CYS A 160 9.78 20.87 -2.03
C CYS A 160 10.04 22.17 -1.26
N GLU A 161 11.20 22.81 -1.46
CA GLU A 161 11.54 24.10 -0.84
C GLU A 161 10.57 25.20 -1.29
N LYS A 162 10.28 25.29 -2.59
CA LYS A 162 9.35 26.28 -3.16
C LYS A 162 7.93 26.13 -2.61
N ASN A 163 7.46 24.90 -2.40
CA ASN A 163 6.08 24.61 -2.03
C ASN A 163 5.89 24.29 -0.53
N GLY A 164 6.90 24.53 0.31
CA GLY A 164 6.78 24.32 1.77
C GLY A 164 6.75 22.84 2.21
N PHE A 165 7.17 21.91 1.35
CA PHE A 165 7.21 20.47 1.63
C PHE A 165 8.54 19.98 2.20
N MET A 166 9.29 20.85 2.86
CA MET A 166 10.52 20.48 3.56
C MET A 166 10.21 20.07 5.00
N VAL A 167 10.79 18.96 5.46
CA VAL A 167 10.71 18.53 6.86
C VAL A 167 11.86 19.13 7.69
N SER A 168 13.02 19.30 7.08
CA SER A 168 14.15 20.06 7.63
C SER A 168 15.03 20.57 6.49
N LYS A 169 16.06 21.37 6.79
CA LYS A 169 16.91 22.08 5.81
C LYS A 169 17.32 21.26 4.57
N ASN A 170 17.58 19.96 4.73
CA ASN A 170 17.99 19.07 3.63
C ASN A 170 17.14 17.78 3.55
N ARG A 171 15.94 17.78 4.15
CA ARG A 171 15.06 16.60 4.17
C ARG A 171 13.70 16.96 3.57
N PRO A 172 13.43 16.57 2.31
CA PRO A 172 12.11 16.78 1.73
C PRO A 172 11.10 15.82 2.36
N ARG A 173 9.82 16.18 2.30
CA ARG A 173 8.72 15.27 2.61
C ARG A 173 8.67 14.20 1.52
N MET A 174 8.40 12.97 1.92
CA MET A 174 8.46 11.79 1.03
C MET A 174 7.25 10.90 1.23
N THR A 175 6.12 11.44 1.68
CA THR A 175 4.85 10.70 1.72
C THR A 175 4.37 10.43 0.30
N ALA A 176 3.56 9.38 0.11
CA ALA A 176 3.04 8.99 -1.21
C ALA A 176 2.35 10.17 -1.92
N GLU A 177 1.43 10.85 -1.23
CA GLU A 177 0.74 12.05 -1.73
C GLU A 177 1.71 13.12 -2.27
N ILE A 178 2.73 13.51 -1.51
CA ILE A 178 3.65 14.59 -1.92
C ILE A 178 4.53 14.17 -3.11
N LEU A 179 4.97 12.91 -3.12
CA LEU A 179 5.71 12.38 -4.25
C LEU A 179 4.83 12.38 -5.50
N TYR A 180 3.55 12.02 -5.36
CA TYR A 180 2.61 12.01 -6.48
C TYR A 180 2.32 13.42 -6.99
N LYS A 181 2.08 14.39 -6.11
CA LYS A 181 1.96 15.83 -6.45
C LYS A 181 3.08 16.30 -7.35
N TYR A 182 4.31 15.92 -7.02
CA TYR A 182 5.47 16.24 -7.85
C TYR A 182 5.44 15.53 -9.21
N MET A 183 5.03 14.26 -9.25
CA MET A 183 4.96 13.46 -10.48
C MET A 183 3.94 14.01 -11.49
N ILE A 184 2.79 14.48 -11.01
CA ILE A 184 1.73 15.03 -11.86
C ILE A 184 1.81 16.56 -12.02
N ASN A 185 2.73 17.21 -11.29
CA ASN A 185 2.89 18.65 -11.24
C ASN A 185 1.59 19.39 -10.84
N ASP A 186 0.91 18.85 -9.83
CA ASP A 186 -0.30 19.41 -9.24
C ASP A 186 -0.14 19.42 -7.71
N ILE A 187 -0.13 20.61 -7.11
CA ILE A 187 0.06 20.78 -5.66
C ILE A 187 -1.25 20.67 -4.87
N ASP A 188 -2.38 20.82 -5.55
CA ASP A 188 -3.73 20.86 -4.97
C ASP A 188 -4.37 19.48 -4.93
N TYR A 189 -3.74 18.49 -5.59
CA TYR A 189 -4.12 17.09 -5.47
C TYR A 189 -4.30 16.67 -4.01
N LYS A 190 -5.36 15.91 -3.72
CA LYS A 190 -5.61 15.35 -2.40
C LYS A 190 -5.92 13.88 -2.55
N GLU A 191 -5.21 13.05 -1.80
CA GLU A 191 -5.41 11.61 -1.78
C GLU A 191 -6.80 11.30 -1.20
N SER A 192 -7.50 10.34 -1.80
CA SER A 192 -8.82 9.92 -1.32
C SER A 192 -8.72 9.04 -0.07
N HIS A 193 -7.50 8.60 0.29
CA HIS A 193 -7.20 7.65 1.36
C HIS A 193 -8.07 6.41 1.26
N THR A 194 -8.01 5.80 0.07
CA THR A 194 -8.67 4.55 -0.22
C THR A 194 -7.63 3.53 -0.68
N GLY A 195 -7.67 2.32 -0.12
CA GLY A 195 -6.55 1.39 -0.27
C GLY A 195 -6.19 1.03 -1.73
N LEU A 196 -7.13 1.08 -2.68
CA LEU A 196 -6.83 0.80 -4.10
C LEU A 196 -6.23 2.01 -4.85
N GLU A 197 -6.69 3.23 -4.57
CA GLU A 197 -6.15 4.42 -5.25
C GLU A 197 -4.71 4.68 -4.79
N ASP A 198 -4.47 4.56 -3.49
CA ASP A 198 -3.16 4.72 -2.87
C ASP A 198 -2.17 3.68 -3.43
N VAL A 199 -2.61 2.43 -3.63
CA VAL A 199 -1.83 1.39 -4.34
C VAL A 199 -1.41 1.80 -5.74
N LEU A 200 -2.29 2.47 -6.50
CA LEU A 200 -1.96 2.89 -7.87
C LEU A 200 -0.93 4.03 -7.87
N ILE A 201 -1.00 4.92 -6.89
CA ILE A 201 0.00 5.98 -6.65
C ILE A 201 1.35 5.36 -6.27
N GLU A 202 1.36 4.46 -5.30
CA GLU A 202 2.58 3.80 -4.85
C GLU A 202 3.28 3.00 -5.95
N LYS A 203 2.49 2.35 -6.81
CA LYS A 203 2.98 1.69 -8.02
C LYS A 203 3.72 2.68 -8.92
N GLU A 204 3.18 3.89 -9.12
CA GLU A 204 3.85 4.92 -9.92
C GLU A 204 5.17 5.37 -9.28
N ILE A 205 5.20 5.53 -7.95
CA ILE A 205 6.42 5.85 -7.19
C ILE A 205 7.47 4.73 -7.36
N PHE A 206 7.06 3.48 -7.27
CA PHE A 206 7.95 2.33 -7.52
C PHE A 206 8.54 2.37 -8.93
N VAL A 207 7.69 2.56 -9.95
CA VAL A 207 8.13 2.66 -11.36
C VAL A 207 9.11 3.81 -11.54
N TRP A 208 8.84 4.96 -10.93
CA TRP A 208 9.72 6.12 -10.98
C TRP A 208 11.10 5.83 -10.39
N CYS A 209 11.15 5.15 -9.23
CA CYS A 209 12.40 4.73 -8.60
C CYS A 209 13.18 3.73 -9.47
N VAL A 210 12.51 2.71 -10.01
CA VAL A 210 13.15 1.68 -10.86
C VAL A 210 13.69 2.28 -12.16
N ARG A 211 12.99 3.26 -12.74
CA ARG A 211 13.44 3.97 -13.96
C ARG A 211 14.75 4.72 -13.77
N GLN A 212 15.13 5.06 -12.54
CA GLN A 212 16.42 5.71 -12.26
C GLN A 212 17.62 4.80 -12.56
N LYS A 213 17.43 3.47 -12.59
CA LYS A 213 18.50 2.47 -12.78
C LYS A 213 19.69 2.65 -11.81
N LYS A 214 19.44 3.21 -10.63
CA LYS A 214 20.45 3.41 -9.57
C LYS A 214 20.41 2.26 -8.57
N LYS A 215 21.54 1.99 -7.91
CA LYS A 215 21.56 1.13 -6.73
C LYS A 215 20.70 1.78 -5.64
N MET A 216 19.80 1.01 -5.05
CA MET A 216 18.87 1.49 -4.04
C MET A 216 18.67 0.45 -2.95
N ASP A 217 18.53 0.91 -1.71
CA ASP A 217 17.95 0.10 -0.66
C ASP A 217 16.44 -0.02 -0.92
N LYS A 218 15.93 -1.24 -0.78
CA LYS A 218 14.54 -1.57 -1.08
C LYS A 218 13.97 -2.59 -0.12
N LYS A 219 14.77 -3.51 0.42
CA LYS A 219 14.26 -4.57 1.29
C LYS A 219 13.78 -3.96 2.60
N LEU A 220 12.60 -4.37 3.07
CA LEU A 220 12.09 -3.94 4.36
C LEU A 220 13.04 -4.38 5.49
N TRP A 221 13.43 -5.66 5.45
CA TRP A 221 14.37 -6.29 6.38
C TRP A 221 15.68 -6.59 5.64
N ALA A 222 16.80 -6.14 6.23
CA ALA A 222 18.15 -6.32 5.70
C ALA A 222 18.78 -7.62 6.21
#